data_AF-A0A3P1ALH4-F1
#
_entry.id   AF-A0A3P1ALH4-F1
#
_cell.length_a   1.000
_cell.length_b   1.000
_cell.length_c   1.000
_cell.angle_alpha   90.00
_cell.angle_beta   90.00
_cell.angle_gamma   90.00
#
_symmetry.space_group_name_H-M   'P 1'
#
loop_
_entity.id
_entity.type
_entity.pdbx_description
1 polymer ?
#
loop_
_entity_poly.entity_id
_entity_poly.type
_entity_poly.pdbx_seq_one_letter_code
_entity_poly.pdbx_strand_id
1 'polypeptide(L)'
;MNIQETKLKGCFILEPRKFEDERGYFFESFNEKTFNDLTGTNTHFVQDNQSYSTKGVIRGLHAQAGAHAQAKLVRVLKGEVIDVAVDARPDSPTFGQHVAVHLSAENNKQLFVPRGFLHGFSVLSEEAVFFYKCDNFYNKESEQGILYNSPELNINVTN
;
A
#
# COMPACT_ATOMS: atom_id res chain seq x y z
N MET A 1 -7.83 0.55 16.15
CA MET A 1 -7.50 0.90 14.75
C MET A 1 -8.80 1.22 14.04
N ASN A 2 -8.83 2.26 13.24
CA ASN A 2 -9.95 2.56 12.34
C ASN A 2 -9.59 2.01 10.95
N ILE A 3 -10.55 1.39 10.25
CA ILE A 3 -10.33 0.86 8.90
C ILE A 3 -11.45 1.39 7.99
N GLN A 4 -11.06 1.97 6.87
CA GLN A 4 -11.98 2.50 5.88
C GLN A 4 -11.74 1.83 4.53
N GLU A 5 -12.79 1.23 3.93
CA GLU A 5 -12.72 0.78 2.54
C GLU A 5 -12.64 2.01 1.62
N THR A 6 -11.70 1.97 0.68
CA THR A 6 -11.58 3.00 -0.35
C THR A 6 -12.67 2.82 -1.41
N LYS A 7 -12.65 3.65 -2.46
CA LYS A 7 -13.51 3.41 -3.63
C LYS A 7 -13.16 2.14 -4.41
N LEU A 8 -12.00 1.51 -4.17
CA LEU A 8 -11.62 0.24 -4.82
C LEU A 8 -12.01 -0.93 -3.93
N LYS A 9 -12.75 -1.90 -4.49
CA LYS A 9 -13.32 -2.99 -3.69
C LYS A 9 -12.24 -3.83 -3.02
N GLY A 10 -12.29 -3.90 -1.69
CA GLY A 10 -11.36 -4.65 -0.84
C GLY A 10 -10.04 -3.94 -0.54
N CYS A 11 -9.82 -2.72 -1.06
CA CYS A 11 -8.65 -1.90 -0.72
C CYS A 11 -9.01 -0.98 0.46
N PHE A 12 -8.19 -1.00 1.52
CA PHE A 12 -8.52 -0.36 2.79
C PHE A 12 -7.42 0.61 3.24
N ILE A 13 -7.81 1.73 3.84
CA ILE A 13 -6.92 2.62 4.60
C ILE A 13 -7.05 2.26 6.08
N LEU A 14 -5.92 2.01 6.73
CA LEU A 14 -5.86 1.71 8.16
C LEU A 14 -5.26 2.91 8.89
N GLU A 15 -5.96 3.38 9.92
CA GLU A 15 -5.52 4.46 10.79
C GLU A 15 -5.26 3.90 12.20
N PRO A 16 -4.01 3.91 12.67
CA PRO A 16 -3.69 3.38 13.98
C PRO A 16 -4.25 4.29 15.08
N ARG A 17 -4.59 3.68 16.23
CA ARG A 17 -4.88 4.44 17.45
C ARG A 17 -3.55 4.72 18.15
N LYS A 18 -3.10 5.98 18.08
CA LYS A 18 -1.82 6.43 18.63
C LYS A 18 -1.98 6.84 20.10
N PHE A 19 -1.06 6.38 20.94
CA PHE A 19 -0.94 6.77 22.33
C PHE A 19 0.35 7.56 22.48
N GLU A 20 0.27 8.81 22.93
CA GLU A 20 1.40 9.73 23.04
C GLU A 20 1.67 10.08 24.50
N ASP A 21 2.95 10.20 24.84
CA ASP A 21 3.44 10.66 26.14
C ASP A 21 4.81 11.34 25.99
N GLU A 22 5.41 11.80 27.10
CA GLU A 22 6.70 12.51 27.08
C GLU A 22 7.89 11.71 26.52
N ARG A 23 7.75 10.38 26.38
CA ARG A 23 8.77 9.50 25.81
C ARG A 23 8.64 9.36 24.29
N GLY A 24 7.49 9.78 23.73
CA GLY A 24 7.17 9.65 22.32
C GLY A 24 5.77 9.09 22.09
N TYR A 25 5.65 8.04 21.28
CA TYR A 25 4.37 7.42 20.99
C TYR A 25 4.45 5.91 20.86
N PHE A 26 3.31 5.26 21.06
CA PHE A 26 3.09 3.84 20.83
C PHE A 26 1.79 3.62 20.06
N PHE A 27 1.79 2.66 19.15
CA PHE A 27 0.56 2.08 18.59
C PHE A 27 0.81 0.65 18.11
N GLU A 28 -0.22 -0.18 18.18
CA GLU A 28 -0.23 -1.49 17.52
C GLU A 28 -0.29 -1.27 16.01
N SER A 29 0.85 -1.45 15.33
CA SER A 29 0.92 -1.20 13.88
C SER A 29 0.18 -2.24 13.04
N PHE A 30 0.04 -3.47 13.51
CA PHE A 30 -0.75 -4.49 12.83
C PHE A 30 -1.13 -5.60 13.81
N ASN A 31 -2.36 -6.08 13.69
CA ASN A 31 -2.87 -7.25 14.38
C ASN A 31 -3.72 -8.04 13.41
N GLU A 32 -3.29 -9.26 13.08
CA GLU A 32 -3.91 -10.09 12.04
C GLU A 32 -5.38 -10.39 12.34
N LYS A 33 -5.70 -10.75 13.59
CA LYS A 33 -7.07 -11.04 14.01
C LYS A 33 -7.95 -9.81 13.84
N THR A 34 -7.56 -8.68 14.41
CA THR A 34 -8.33 -7.43 14.32
C THR A 34 -8.48 -6.97 12.88
N PHE A 35 -7.43 -7.10 12.06
CA PHE A 35 -7.49 -6.75 10.65
C PHE A 35 -8.52 -7.61 9.91
N ASN A 36 -8.40 -8.93 9.98
CA ASN A 36 -9.30 -9.87 9.29
C ASN A 36 -10.75 -9.74 9.78
N ASP A 37 -10.97 -9.54 11.09
CA ASP A 37 -12.32 -9.33 11.65
C ASP A 37 -13.00 -8.06 11.10
N LEU A 38 -12.24 -6.99 10.89
CA LEU A 38 -12.75 -5.69 10.44
C LEU A 38 -12.90 -5.57 8.92
N THR A 39 -12.07 -6.27 8.15
CA THR A 39 -12.09 -6.22 6.67
C THR A 39 -12.87 -7.37 6.04
N GLY A 40 -13.10 -8.46 6.78
CA GLY A 40 -13.60 -9.72 6.23
C GLY A 40 -12.57 -10.45 5.35
N THR A 41 -11.29 -10.06 5.39
CA THR A 41 -10.21 -10.77 4.69
C THR A 41 -9.78 -12.01 5.47
N ASN A 42 -9.02 -12.89 4.80
CA ASN A 42 -8.28 -13.96 5.45
C ASN A 42 -6.80 -13.86 5.07
N THR A 43 -6.20 -12.72 5.37
CA THR A 43 -4.83 -12.40 4.97
C THR A 43 -3.84 -12.83 6.06
N HIS A 44 -2.76 -13.49 5.64
CA HIS A 44 -1.62 -13.84 6.47
C HIS A 44 -0.33 -13.35 5.82
N PHE A 45 0.38 -12.43 6.46
CA PHE A 45 1.61 -11.85 5.92
C PHE A 45 2.81 -12.73 6.22
N VAL A 46 3.61 -13.05 5.19
CA VAL A 46 4.74 -13.98 5.25
C VAL A 46 6.09 -13.34 4.93
N GLN A 47 6.08 -12.09 4.47
CA GLN A 47 7.29 -11.37 4.07
C GLN A 47 7.18 -9.90 4.42
N ASP A 48 8.26 -9.33 4.96
CA ASP A 48 8.41 -7.90 5.24
C ASP A 48 9.51 -7.32 4.38
N ASN A 49 9.26 -6.16 3.78
CA ASN A 49 10.18 -5.46 2.93
C ASN A 49 10.31 -4.00 3.38
N GLN A 50 11.47 -3.40 3.10
CA GLN A 50 11.72 -1.98 3.36
C GLN A 50 12.54 -1.39 2.22
N SER A 51 12.23 -0.14 1.86
CA SER A 51 13.02 0.63 0.90
C SER A 51 13.31 2.03 1.42
N TYR A 52 14.44 2.57 1.00
CA TYR A 52 14.80 3.98 1.15
C TYR A 52 14.81 4.62 -0.23
N SER A 53 14.28 5.84 -0.34
CA SER A 53 14.21 6.57 -1.61
C SER A 53 14.29 8.07 -1.35
N THR A 54 14.86 8.81 -2.30
CA THR A 54 14.94 10.28 -2.27
C THR A 54 13.76 10.91 -2.99
N LYS A 55 13.57 12.21 -2.81
CA LYS A 55 12.52 13.01 -3.46
C LYS A 55 12.36 12.72 -4.96
N GLY A 56 11.11 12.63 -5.39
CA GLY A 56 10.74 12.42 -6.80
C GLY A 56 10.99 11.01 -7.34
N VAL A 57 11.59 10.11 -6.55
CA VAL A 57 11.69 8.69 -6.94
C VAL A 57 10.28 8.10 -7.00
N ILE A 58 9.99 7.44 -8.11
CA ILE A 58 8.78 6.68 -8.34
C ILE A 58 9.15 5.19 -8.38
N ARG A 59 8.40 4.36 -7.66
CA ARG A 59 8.48 2.90 -7.75
C ARG A 59 7.11 2.36 -8.11
N GLY A 60 7.02 1.67 -9.23
CA GLY A 60 5.77 1.09 -9.71
C GLY A 60 5.36 1.58 -11.11
N LEU A 61 4.20 1.15 -11.60
CA LEU A 61 3.25 0.27 -10.90
C LEU A 61 3.58 -1.21 -11.08
N HIS A 62 3.66 -1.98 -10.00
CA HIS A 62 4.06 -3.40 -10.02
C HIS A 62 3.04 -4.32 -9.33
N ALA A 63 2.98 -5.56 -9.78
CA ALA A 63 2.26 -6.67 -9.18
C ALA A 63 3.02 -7.99 -9.38
N GLN A 64 2.64 -9.03 -8.62
CA GLN A 64 2.89 -10.43 -9.01
C GLN A 64 1.58 -11.04 -9.50
N ALA A 65 1.64 -11.90 -10.51
CA ALA A 65 0.45 -12.50 -11.14
C ALA A 65 0.26 -13.99 -10.78
N GLY A 66 -0.94 -14.50 -11.09
CA GLY A 66 -1.28 -15.91 -10.93
C GLY A 66 -1.16 -16.40 -9.48
N ALA A 67 -0.59 -17.61 -9.31
CA ALA A 67 -0.39 -18.24 -8.00
C ALA A 67 0.53 -17.44 -7.06
N HIS A 68 1.33 -16.53 -7.62
CA HIS A 68 2.28 -15.70 -6.87
C HIS A 68 1.73 -14.31 -6.57
N ALA A 69 0.47 -14.01 -6.89
CA ALA A 69 -0.12 -12.72 -6.56
C ALA A 69 0.00 -12.39 -5.06
N GLN A 70 0.26 -11.12 -4.77
CA GLN A 70 0.52 -10.59 -3.43
C GLN A 70 -0.52 -9.53 -3.07
N ALA A 71 -1.11 -9.65 -1.89
CA ALA A 71 -1.64 -8.51 -1.18
C ALA A 71 -0.50 -7.84 -0.42
N LYS A 72 -0.59 -6.51 -0.28
CA LYS A 72 0.40 -5.69 0.41
C LYS A 72 -0.26 -4.88 1.51
N LEU A 73 0.40 -4.73 2.65
CA LEU A 73 0.08 -3.69 3.64
C LEU A 73 1.26 -2.74 3.74
N VAL A 74 1.07 -1.50 3.31
CA VAL A 74 2.17 -0.55 3.11
C VAL A 74 2.06 0.68 4.01
N ARG A 75 3.19 1.23 4.45
CA ARG A 75 3.26 2.44 5.28
C ARG A 75 4.59 3.16 5.18
N VAL A 76 4.63 4.40 5.66
CA VAL A 76 5.86 5.22 5.72
C VAL A 76 6.37 5.32 7.15
N LEU A 77 7.66 5.01 7.34
CA LEU A 77 8.38 5.10 8.62
C LEU A 77 9.14 6.42 8.78
N LYS A 78 9.51 7.05 7.66
CA LYS A 78 10.17 8.36 7.60
C LYS A 78 9.74 9.10 6.34
N GLY A 79 9.49 10.40 6.43
CA GLY A 79 9.09 11.21 5.28
C GLY A 79 7.63 11.00 4.89
N GLU A 80 7.34 11.21 3.61
CA GLU A 80 6.01 11.10 3.03
C GLU A 80 6.03 10.71 1.55
N VAL A 81 4.99 10.01 1.14
CA VAL A 81 4.76 9.57 -0.24
C VAL A 81 3.30 9.79 -0.63
N ILE A 82 3.05 9.88 -1.93
CA ILE A 82 1.74 9.55 -2.50
C ILE A 82 1.78 8.09 -2.96
N ASP A 83 0.97 7.24 -2.32
CA ASP A 83 0.87 5.80 -2.62
C ASP A 83 -0.34 5.53 -3.50
N VAL A 84 -0.17 4.73 -4.54
CA VAL A 84 -1.16 4.49 -5.59
C VAL A 84 -1.44 3.00 -5.71
N ALA A 85 -2.73 2.67 -5.73
CA ALA A 85 -3.23 1.34 -6.03
C ALA A 85 -4.19 1.41 -7.21
N VAL A 86 -4.05 0.48 -8.16
CA VAL A 86 -4.90 0.34 -9.35
C VAL A 86 -5.50 -1.06 -9.35
N ASP A 87 -6.82 -1.15 -9.49
CA ASP A 87 -7.53 -2.42 -9.56
C ASP A 87 -7.37 -3.05 -10.95
N ALA A 88 -6.57 -4.11 -11.05
CA ALA A 88 -6.27 -4.80 -12.31
C ALA A 88 -7.04 -6.12 -12.45
N ARG A 89 -8.09 -6.35 -11.64
CA ARG A 89 -8.91 -7.57 -11.69
C ARG A 89 -10.01 -7.41 -12.75
N PRO A 90 -10.01 -8.20 -13.85
CA PRO A 90 -10.95 -8.00 -14.96
C PRO A 90 -12.44 -8.03 -14.57
N ASP A 91 -12.80 -8.87 -13.60
CA ASP A 91 -14.18 -9.04 -13.14
C ASP A 91 -14.58 -8.08 -12.00
N SER A 92 -13.71 -7.14 -11.63
CA SER A 92 -13.97 -6.22 -10.53
C SER A 92 -14.93 -5.08 -10.97
N PRO A 93 -15.90 -4.69 -10.11
CA PRO A 93 -16.71 -3.50 -10.37
C PRO A 93 -15.89 -2.20 -10.41
N THR A 94 -14.65 -2.24 -9.91
CA THR A 94 -13.74 -1.10 -9.87
C THR A 94 -12.53 -1.29 -10.79
N PHE A 95 -12.59 -2.22 -11.75
CA PHE A 95 -11.51 -2.48 -12.71
C PHE A 95 -11.04 -1.20 -13.42
N GLY A 96 -9.73 -1.02 -13.52
CA GLY A 96 -9.08 0.15 -14.14
C GLY A 96 -9.13 1.42 -13.30
N GLN A 97 -9.87 1.45 -12.19
CA GLN A 97 -9.89 2.59 -11.29
C GLN A 97 -8.67 2.58 -10.36
N HIS A 98 -8.26 3.77 -9.92
CA HIS A 98 -7.14 3.94 -9.00
C HIS A 98 -7.51 4.80 -7.79
N VAL A 99 -6.78 4.64 -6.70
CA VAL A 99 -6.74 5.56 -5.56
C VAL A 99 -5.31 6.06 -5.37
N ALA A 100 -5.20 7.28 -4.86
CA ALA A 100 -3.94 7.86 -4.41
C ALA A 100 -4.11 8.28 -2.94
N VAL A 101 -3.22 7.83 -2.07
CA VAL A 101 -3.31 8.03 -0.62
C VAL A 101 -2.00 8.64 -0.12
N HIS A 102 -2.10 9.76 0.58
CA HIS A 102 -0.96 10.38 1.24
C HIS A 102 -0.60 9.56 2.49
N LEU A 103 0.60 8.96 2.49
CA LEU A 103 1.13 8.20 3.61
C LEU A 103 2.37 8.91 4.13
N SER A 104 2.44 9.10 5.46
CA SER A 104 3.59 9.76 6.08
C SER A 104 3.94 9.15 7.43
N ALA A 105 5.17 9.41 7.86
CA ALA A 105 5.61 9.05 9.21
C ALA A 105 4.83 9.80 10.31
N GLU A 106 4.17 10.90 9.96
CA GLU A 106 3.34 11.71 10.86
C GLU A 106 1.92 11.14 10.99
N ASN A 107 1.27 10.86 9.85
CA ASN A 107 -0.12 10.38 9.85
C ASN A 107 -0.23 8.89 10.22
N ASN A 108 0.88 8.14 10.09
CA ASN A 108 1.00 6.71 10.38
C ASN A 108 -0.05 5.83 9.68
N LYS A 109 -0.68 6.33 8.62
CA LYS A 109 -1.67 5.58 7.84
C LYS A 109 -1.00 4.43 7.12
N GLN A 110 -1.79 3.41 6.83
CA GLN A 110 -1.39 2.29 5.99
C GLN A 110 -2.40 2.10 4.87
N LEU A 111 -1.94 1.62 3.72
CA LEU A 111 -2.81 1.18 2.63
C LEU A 111 -2.70 -0.34 2.50
N PHE A 112 -3.83 -1.02 2.59
CA PHE A 112 -3.96 -2.42 2.19
C PHE A 112 -4.33 -2.49 0.72
N VAL A 113 -3.45 -3.11 -0.07
CA VAL A 113 -3.59 -3.33 -1.50
C VAL A 113 -3.87 -4.81 -1.75
N PRO A 114 -5.04 -5.21 -2.25
CA PRO A 114 -5.38 -6.62 -2.44
C PRO A 114 -4.56 -7.32 -3.53
N ARG A 115 -4.58 -8.65 -3.54
CA ARG A 115 -4.10 -9.45 -4.68
C ARG A 115 -4.83 -9.03 -5.96
N GLY A 116 -4.10 -9.01 -7.09
CA GLY A 116 -4.63 -8.60 -8.39
C GLY A 116 -4.68 -7.09 -8.62
N PHE A 117 -4.05 -6.29 -7.75
CA PHE A 117 -3.85 -4.86 -7.95
C PHE A 117 -2.42 -4.58 -8.41
N LEU A 118 -2.26 -3.49 -9.14
CA LEU A 118 -0.97 -2.86 -9.38
C LEU A 118 -0.72 -1.80 -8.29
N HIS A 119 0.52 -1.70 -7.83
CA HIS A 119 0.89 -0.82 -6.71
C HIS A 119 2.17 -0.03 -7.00
N GLY A 120 2.21 1.22 -6.54
CA GLY A 120 3.42 2.03 -6.55
C GLY A 120 3.31 3.27 -5.68
N PHE A 121 4.40 4.03 -5.58
CA PHE A 121 4.41 5.29 -4.85
C PHE A 121 5.42 6.29 -5.45
N SER A 122 5.24 7.56 -5.10
CA SER A 122 6.15 8.67 -5.41
C SER A 122 6.54 9.40 -4.13
N VAL A 123 7.84 9.64 -3.96
CA VAL A 123 8.39 10.29 -2.75
C VAL A 123 8.20 11.80 -2.82
N LEU A 124 7.49 12.36 -1.83
CA LEU A 124 7.17 13.80 -1.76
C LEU A 124 8.20 14.59 -0.94
N SER A 125 8.70 14.00 0.15
CA SER A 125 9.75 14.58 1.01
C SER A 125 11.15 14.41 0.43
N GLU A 126 12.16 15.03 1.05
CA GLU A 126 13.58 14.86 0.66
C GLU A 126 14.02 13.39 0.65
N GLU A 127 13.51 12.61 1.58
CA GLU A 127 13.70 11.16 1.66
C GLU A 127 12.46 10.48 2.25
N ALA A 128 12.27 9.20 1.93
CA ALA A 128 11.28 8.36 2.57
C ALA A 128 11.80 6.95 2.86
N VAL A 129 11.41 6.42 4.02
CA VAL A 129 11.57 5.00 4.36
C VAL A 129 10.20 4.35 4.27
N PHE A 130 10.02 3.50 3.27
CA PHE A 130 8.76 2.85 2.94
C PHE A 130 8.82 1.37 3.37
N PHE A 131 7.87 0.94 4.18
CA PHE A 131 7.79 -0.42 4.73
C PHE A 131 6.53 -1.10 4.22
N TYR A 132 6.62 -2.38 3.87
CA TYR A 132 5.45 -3.14 3.47
C TYR A 132 5.54 -4.63 3.79
N LYS A 133 4.37 -5.20 4.09
CA LYS A 133 4.16 -6.64 4.28
C LYS A 133 3.57 -7.25 3.02
N CYS A 134 3.93 -8.48 2.69
CA CYS A 134 3.35 -9.26 1.59
C CYS A 134 2.77 -10.59 2.10
N ASP A 135 1.61 -10.99 1.57
CA ASP A 135 0.93 -12.24 1.93
C ASP A 135 1.34 -13.45 1.09
N ASN A 136 2.39 -13.28 0.27
CA ASN A 136 2.98 -14.30 -0.57
C ASN A 136 4.47 -13.98 -0.78
N PHE A 137 5.29 -14.98 -1.10
CA PHE A 137 6.73 -14.78 -1.30
C PHE A 137 7.04 -14.08 -2.62
N TYR A 138 8.20 -13.42 -2.66
CA TYR A 138 8.75 -12.88 -3.89
C TYR A 138 8.96 -13.96 -4.95
N ASN A 139 8.51 -13.70 -6.18
CA ASN A 139 8.76 -14.53 -7.34
C ASN A 139 8.99 -13.63 -8.56
N LYS A 140 10.26 -13.52 -8.97
CA LYS A 140 10.71 -12.68 -10.07
C LYS A 140 10.01 -12.98 -11.40
N GLU A 141 9.77 -14.25 -11.70
CA GLU A 141 9.16 -14.68 -12.96
C GLU A 141 7.70 -14.24 -13.10
N SER A 142 7.03 -14.01 -11.97
CA SER A 142 5.64 -13.56 -11.90
C SER A 142 5.47 -12.05 -11.84
N GLU A 143 6.56 -11.28 -11.77
CA GLU A 143 6.48 -9.82 -11.72
C GLU A 143 5.90 -9.25 -13.01
N GLN A 144 4.90 -8.39 -12.84
CA GLN A 144 4.29 -7.61 -13.89
C GLN A 144 4.36 -6.14 -13.51
N GLY A 145 4.53 -5.29 -14.51
CA GLY A 145 4.53 -3.86 -14.30
C GLY A 145 3.99 -3.11 -15.51
N ILE A 146 3.49 -1.92 -15.25
CA ILE A 146 3.09 -0.97 -16.28
C ILE A 146 3.70 0.39 -15.96
N LEU A 147 3.82 1.22 -16.99
CA LEU A 147 4.28 2.58 -16.83
C LEU A 147 3.29 3.38 -15.95
N TYR A 148 3.80 3.98 -14.88
CA TYR A 148 3.00 4.80 -13.96
C TYR A 148 2.33 5.99 -14.66
N ASN A 149 2.94 6.50 -15.74
CA ASN A 149 2.46 7.61 -16.55
C ASN A 149 1.64 7.14 -17.77
N SER A 150 1.07 5.94 -17.73
CA SER A 150 0.12 5.50 -18.77
C SER A 150 -1.03 6.50 -18.87
N PRO A 151 -1.29 7.08 -20.06
CA PRO A 151 -2.40 8.03 -20.25
C PRO A 151 -3.77 7.45 -19.89
N GLU A 152 -3.93 6.13 -20.02
CA GLU A 152 -5.17 5.41 -19.72
C GLU A 152 -5.51 5.42 -18.22
N LEU A 153 -4.49 5.48 -17.35
CA LEU A 153 -4.69 5.46 -15.91
C LEU A 153 -4.82 6.84 -15.28
N ASN A 154 -4.30 7.87 -15.95
CA ASN A 154 -4.38 9.28 -15.56
C ASN A 154 -4.07 9.51 -14.06
N ILE A 155 -2.97 8.93 -13.59
CA ILE A 155 -2.55 9.01 -12.18
C ILE A 155 -1.74 10.29 -11.98
N ASN A 156 -2.16 11.13 -11.05
CA ASN A 156 -1.32 12.22 -10.56
C ASN A 156 -0.40 11.68 -9.44
N VAL A 157 0.90 11.57 -9.75
CA VAL A 157 1.97 11.12 -8.82
C VAL A 157 2.80 12.29 -8.28
N THR A 158 2.32 13.52 -8.48
CA THR A 158 2.94 14.78 -8.06
C THR A 158 1.97 15.61 -7.22
N ASN A 159 2.50 16.45 -6.33
CA ASN A 159 1.71 17.47 -5.62
C ASN A 159 1.22 18.55 -6.57
#